data_AF-A0A395TYI6-F1
#
_entry.id   AF-A0A395TYI6-F1
#
_cell.length_a   1.000
_cell.length_b   1.000
_cell.length_c   1.000
_cell.angle_alpha   90.00
_cell.angle_beta   90.00
_cell.angle_gamma   90.00
#
_symmetry.space_group_name_H-M   'P 1'
#
loop_
_entity.id
_entity.type
_entity.pdbx_description
1 polymer ?
#
loop_
_entity_poly.entity_id
_entity_poly.type
_entity_poly.pdbx_seq_one_letter_code
_entity_poly.pdbx_strand_id
1 'polypeptide(L)'
;MQSAQNLLKKAIAAAESENFTAAKSIQNEIEDIANAQESEEMKLQALELKEYIQELEQNKGDWLAQWYAGSAGGVAKRRVKNGRFVTIKLG
;
A
#
# COMPACT_ATOMS: atom_id res chain seq x y z
N MET A 1 -13.57 4.05 -23.12
CA MET A 1 -12.29 4.23 -22.40
C MET A 1 -12.62 4.38 -20.92
N GLN A 2 -12.12 3.52 -20.04
CA GLN A 2 -12.21 3.77 -18.59
C GLN A 2 -11.37 5.03 -18.30
N SER A 3 -11.96 6.03 -17.64
CA SER A 3 -11.23 7.25 -17.30
C SER A 3 -10.18 6.96 -16.22
N ALA A 4 -9.04 7.65 -16.26
CA ALA A 4 -7.98 7.58 -15.25
C ALA A 4 -8.52 7.75 -13.81
N GLN A 5 -9.53 8.60 -13.63
CA GLN A 5 -10.21 8.80 -12.36
C GLN A 5 -10.95 7.54 -11.85
N ASN A 6 -11.50 6.71 -12.74
CA ASN A 6 -12.12 5.45 -12.34
C ASN A 6 -11.08 4.42 -11.89
N LEU A 7 -9.89 4.42 -12.48
CA LEU A 7 -8.79 3.56 -12.05
C LEU A 7 -8.27 4.00 -10.67
N LEU A 8 -8.12 5.31 -10.45
CA LEU A 8 -7.72 5.85 -9.14
C LEU A 8 -8.68 5.44 -8.02
N LYS A 9 -9.99 5.61 -8.24
CA LYS A 9 -11.02 5.19 -7.28
C LYS A 9 -10.95 3.69 -6.97
N LYS A 10 -10.72 2.86 -7.99
CA LYS A 10 -10.57 1.41 -7.81
C LYS A 10 -9.30 1.05 -7.03
N ALA A 11 -8.19 1.73 -7.29
CA ALA A 11 -6.94 1.49 -6.57
C ALA A 11 -7.07 1.87 -5.09
N ILE A 12 -7.72 3.00 -4.78
CA ILE A 12 -8.01 3.42 -3.41
C ILE A 12 -8.92 2.40 -2.72
N ALA A 13 -10.04 2.01 -3.34
CA ALA A 13 -10.94 1.00 -2.77
C ALA A 13 -10.24 -0.36 -2.56
N ALA A 14 -9.35 -0.75 -3.47
CA ALA A 14 -8.53 -1.95 -3.30
C ALA A 14 -7.54 -1.82 -2.13
N ALA A 15 -6.94 -0.64 -1.93
CA ALA A 15 -6.04 -0.38 -0.82
C ALA A 15 -6.77 -0.37 0.53
N GLU A 16 -7.94 0.28 0.61
CA GLU A 16 -8.79 0.34 1.80
C GLU A 16 -9.38 -1.02 2.19
N SER A 17 -9.68 -1.87 1.20
CA SER A 17 -10.05 -3.28 1.42
C SER A 17 -8.85 -4.20 1.68
N GLU A 18 -7.67 -3.60 1.91
CA GLU A 18 -6.41 -4.28 2.21
C GLU A 18 -5.91 -5.23 1.12
N ASN A 19 -6.45 -5.12 -0.09
CA ASN A 19 -5.99 -5.83 -1.27
C ASN A 19 -4.87 -5.04 -1.96
N PHE A 20 -3.73 -4.92 -1.28
CA PHE A 20 -2.59 -4.14 -1.76
C PHE A 20 -1.99 -4.66 -3.07
N THR A 21 -2.18 -5.96 -3.38
CA THR A 21 -1.74 -6.53 -4.66
C THR A 21 -2.56 -5.96 -5.81
N ALA A 22 -3.89 -5.92 -5.67
CA ALA A 22 -4.76 -5.30 -6.67
C ALA A 22 -4.53 -3.78 -6.75
N ALA A 23 -4.36 -3.10 -5.61
CA ALA A 23 -4.08 -1.67 -5.57
C ALA A 23 -2.79 -1.29 -6.33
N LYS A 24 -1.70 -2.05 -6.11
CA LYS A 24 -0.42 -1.87 -6.82
C LYS A 24 -0.54 -2.17 -8.32
N SER A 25 -1.30 -3.20 -8.69
CA SER A 25 -1.53 -3.53 -10.10
C SER A 25 -2.22 -2.38 -10.83
N ILE A 26 -3.24 -1.77 -10.22
CA ILE A 26 -3.96 -0.64 -10.81
C ILE A 26 -3.10 0.63 -10.79
N GLN A 27 -2.29 0.84 -9.76
CA GLN A 27 -1.33 1.96 -9.71
C GLN A 27 -0.32 1.90 -10.86
N ASN A 28 0.24 0.71 -11.16
CA ASN A 28 1.11 0.53 -12.31
C ASN A 28 0.38 0.82 -13.64
N GLU A 29 -0.89 0.40 -13.75
CA GLU A 29 -1.71 0.67 -14.94
C GLU A 29 -1.93 2.19 -15.15
N ILE A 30 -2.12 2.94 -14.07
CA ILE A 30 -2.21 4.42 -14.11
C ILE A 30 -0.87 5.02 -14.53
N GLU A 31 0.25 4.51 -14.01
CA GLU A 31 1.60 4.96 -14.36
C GLU A 31 1.94 4.70 -15.83
N ASP A 32 1.57 3.53 -16.36
CA ASP A 32 1.73 3.17 -17.78
C ASP A 32 0.91 4.10 -18.68
N ILE A 33 -0.34 4.40 -18.32
CA ILE A 33 -1.18 5.34 -19.06
C ILE A 33 -0.59 6.76 -18.99
N ALA A 34 -0.13 7.19 -17.82
CA ALA A 34 0.47 8.51 -17.62
C ALA A 34 1.76 8.67 -18.44
N ASN A 35 2.56 7.61 -18.55
CA ASN A 35 3.74 7.56 -19.40
C ASN A 35 3.38 7.61 -20.88
N ALA A 36 2.39 6.83 -21.31
CA ALA A 36 1.94 6.80 -22.70
C ALA A 36 1.29 8.12 -23.16
N GLN A 37 0.67 8.86 -22.24
CA GLN A 37 0.02 10.16 -22.51
C GLN A 37 0.91 11.35 -22.20
N GLU A 38 2.14 11.14 -21.71
CA GLU A 38 3.06 12.17 -21.23
C GLU A 38 2.41 13.15 -20.22
N SER A 39 1.43 12.67 -19.44
CA SER A 39 0.69 13.49 -18.49
C SER A 39 1.43 13.59 -17.16
N GLU A 40 2.00 14.76 -16.86
CA GLU A 40 2.63 15.02 -15.56
C GLU A 40 1.66 14.92 -14.38
N GLU A 41 0.43 15.39 -14.56
CA GLU A 41 -0.62 15.33 -13.52
C GLU A 41 -0.95 13.88 -13.15
N MET A 42 -1.11 12.99 -14.13
CA MET A 42 -1.37 11.58 -13.85
C MET A 42 -0.15 10.87 -13.25
N LYS A 43 1.08 11.27 -13.63
CA LYS A 43 2.30 10.75 -12.99
C LYS A 43 2.36 11.12 -11.51
N LEU A 44 1.98 12.36 -11.17
CA LEU A 44 1.90 12.81 -9.78
C LEU A 44 0.87 11.99 -9.00
N GLN A 45 -0.33 11.79 -9.57
CA GLN A 45 -1.38 10.98 -8.93
C GLN A 45 -0.97 9.52 -8.74
N ALA A 46 -0.24 8.93 -9.70
CA ALA A 46 0.28 7.58 -9.57
C ALA A 46 1.33 7.47 -8.44
N LEU A 47 2.15 8.51 -8.25
CA LEU A 47 3.13 8.60 -7.17
C LEU A 47 2.44 8.73 -5.80
N GLU A 48 1.49 9.66 -5.67
CA GLU A 48 0.71 9.84 -4.42
C GLU A 48 -0.02 8.56 -4.03
N LEU A 49 -0.63 7.87 -5.01
CA LEU A 49 -1.30 6.60 -4.79
C LEU A 49 -0.34 5.51 -4.32
N LYS A 50 0.89 5.47 -4.87
CA LYS A 50 1.93 4.53 -4.45
C LYS A 50 2.38 4.77 -3.01
N GLU A 51 2.54 6.02 -2.60
CA GLU A 51 2.86 6.39 -1.22
C GLU A 51 1.74 6.00 -0.27
N TYR A 52 0.49 6.31 -0.64
CA TYR A 52 -0.70 5.96 0.13
C TYR A 52 -0.85 4.44 0.34
N ILE A 53 -0.65 3.64 -0.73
CA ILE A 53 -0.69 2.18 -0.62
C ILE A 53 0.42 1.66 0.30
N GLN A 54 1.63 2.24 0.24
CA GLN A 54 2.74 1.83 1.12
C GLN A 54 2.45 2.18 2.58
N GLU A 55 1.87 3.35 2.85
CA GLU A 55 1.50 3.75 4.21
C GLU A 55 0.43 2.82 4.78
N LEU A 56 -0.62 2.51 4.02
CA LEU A 56 -1.65 1.57 4.45
C LEU A 56 -1.11 0.16 4.68
N GLU A 57 -0.23 -0.33 3.79
CA GLU A 57 0.39 -1.66 3.93
C GLU A 57 1.30 -1.73 5.16
N GLN A 58 2.04 -0.65 5.46
CA GLN A 58 2.85 -0.55 6.67
C GLN A 58 1.99 -0.47 7.93
N ASN A 59 0.96 0.37 7.95
CA ASN A 59 0.05 0.53 9.07
C ASN A 59 -0.72 -0.76 9.38
N LYS A 60 -1.16 -1.51 8.35
CA LYS A 60 -1.75 -2.85 8.54
C LYS A 60 -0.73 -3.82 9.11
N GLY A 61 0.51 -3.79 8.62
CA GLY A 61 1.60 -4.60 9.16
C GLY A 61 1.86 -4.32 10.64
N ASP A 62 1.84 -3.04 11.03
CA ASP A 62 2.02 -2.62 12.41
C ASP A 62 0.80 -2.97 13.29
N TRP A 63 -0.43 -2.82 12.79
CA TRP A 63 -1.64 -3.26 13.49
C TRP A 63 -1.68 -4.78 13.69
N LEU A 64 -1.39 -5.58 12.66
CA LEU A 64 -1.31 -7.04 12.78
C LEU A 64 -0.19 -7.45 13.75
N ALA A 65 0.97 -6.80 13.67
CA ALA A 65 2.06 -7.00 14.60
C ALA A 65 1.62 -6.72 16.05
N GLN A 66 0.95 -5.58 16.29
CA GLN A 66 0.39 -5.22 17.60
C GLN A 66 -0.69 -6.20 18.07
N TRP A 67 -1.58 -6.65 17.18
CA TRP A 67 -2.64 -7.61 17.49
C TRP A 67 -2.05 -8.98 17.87
N TYR A 68 -1.08 -9.48 17.10
CA TYR A 68 -0.33 -10.69 17.45
C TYR A 68 0.46 -10.53 18.75
N ALA A 69 1.05 -9.36 19.02
CA ALA A 69 1.70 -9.10 20.29
C ALA A 69 0.71 -9.10 21.46
N GLY A 70 -0.44 -8.44 21.34
CA GLY A 70 -1.47 -8.41 22.38
C GLY A 70 -2.09 -9.78 22.67
N SER A 71 -2.21 -10.64 21.66
CA SER A 71 -2.73 -12.01 21.80
C SER A 71 -1.67 -13.06 22.17
N ALA A 72 -0.37 -12.77 22.00
CA ALA A 72 0.74 -13.69 22.30
C ALA A 72 1.69 -13.23 23.44
N GLY A 73 1.32 -12.21 24.23
CA GLY A 73 2.08 -11.82 25.44
C GLY A 73 3.14 -10.72 25.26
N GLY A 74 2.92 -9.75 24.37
CA GLY A 74 3.62 -8.46 24.32
C GLY A 74 4.75 -8.33 23.30
N VAL A 75 4.91 -9.28 22.37
CA VAL A 75 6.02 -9.28 21.40
C VAL A 75 5.52 -9.48 19.96
N ALA A 76 5.72 -8.47 19.11
CA ALA A 76 5.46 -8.56 17.67
C ALA A 76 6.74 -8.80 16.88
N LYS A 77 6.66 -9.53 15.76
CA LYS A 77 7.76 -9.64 14.78
C LYS A 77 7.34 -8.96 13.48
N ARG A 78 8.01 -7.87 13.13
CA ARG A 78 7.84 -7.17 11.86
C ARG A 78 8.88 -7.65 10.85
N ARG A 79 8.47 -8.06 9.66
CA ARG A 79 9.42 -8.28 8.54
C ARG A 79 9.77 -6.93 7.94
N VAL A 80 11.05 -6.58 7.90
CA VAL A 80 11.55 -5.37 7.23
C VAL A 80 12.09 -5.69 5.84
N LYS A 81 12.15 -4.68 4.97
CA LYS A 81 12.76 -4.76 3.64
C LYS A 81 14.12 -5.47 3.75
N ASN A 82 14.37 -6.45 2.87
CA ASN A 82 15.53 -7.37 2.84
C ASN A 82 15.43 -8.63 3.72
N GLY A 83 14.22 -9.06 4.10
CA GLY A 83 14.01 -10.36 4.73
C GLY A 83 14.45 -10.47 6.18
N ARG A 84 14.88 -9.35 6.80
CA ARG A 84 15.19 -9.27 8.22
C ARG A 84 13.90 -9.11 9.03
N PHE A 85 13.92 -9.55 10.29
CA PHE A 85 12.81 -9.37 11.23
C PHE A 85 13.24 -8.44 12.37
N VAL A 86 12.39 -7.47 12.70
CA VAL A 86 12.53 -6.59 13.87
C VAL A 86 11.50 -7.02 14.90
N THR A 87 11.95 -7.18 16.14
CA THR A 87 11.07 -7.51 17.27
C THR A 87 10.59 -6.21 17.91
N ILE A 88 9.28 -6.01 17.98
CA ILE A 88 8.65 -4.87 18.65
C ILE A 88 8.10 -5.41 19.98
N LYS A 89 8.60 -4.88 21.11
CA LYS A 89 8.03 -5.15 22.43
C LYS A 89 7.06 -4.02 22.76
N LEU A 90 5.81 -4.35 23.05
CA LEU A 90 4.85 -3.39 23.58
C LEU A 90 5.00 -3.40 25.11
N GLY A 91 5.45 -2.26 25.66
CA GLY A 91 5.61 -2.05 27.10
C GLY A 91 4.31 -1.68 27.79
#